data_AF-A0A7S0NXR9-F1
#
_entry.id   AF-A0A7S0NXR9-F1
#
_cell.length_a   1.000
_cell.length_b   1.000
_cell.length_c   1.000
_cell.angle_alpha   90.00
_cell.angle_beta   90.00
_cell.angle_gamma   90.00
#
_symmetry.space_group_name_H-M   'P 1'
#
loop_
_entity.id
_entity.type
_entity.pdbx_description
1 polymer ?
#
loop_
_entity_poly.entity_id
_entity_poly.type
_entity_poly.pdbx_seq_one_letter_code
_entity_poly.pdbx_strand_id
1 'polypeptide(L)'
;AAEPLRESKQLLKTMILGVKTVVWSVSNSRMSTDLSSSASTFKGMNEAECLLVARLVKNGLQCFSLYDSPPEAIVQEEKEVLDYFAGVFTVLDARNFTTVFQLQMPFLYERVLANAAISTILQHFLANSNVSRYFADILLTFLVSRMRELGATDEPQAAVLLRLFKLVFGSITLFPENEPVLRPHLATIVTTAIKYASCLPYPTNYFSLLRALFKSIGGGKFEQLYKEFLPLLPTLLHGLIRAHACAQQQTLKELLLELCLTLPARLSALLPYLNLLMSPVLYALRSSAEQISLALRSLEFWIDHLHPDFLQPLMAPVMRELIQALCKQLRPQPYAFGQSALRILGKLGGRNRHALQHREPFLVREHTAAALSLEMRPKRTDAPELAELEAGPKLPVVLPLDSAIARAVHILREATSTSPEKNAPLAADAFKFV
;
A
#
# COMPACT_ATOMS: atom_id res chain seq x y z
N ALA A 1 26.52 27.66 -25.34
CA ALA A 1 26.41 26.75 -24.19
C ALA A 1 25.67 25.44 -24.52
N ALA A 2 24.68 25.44 -25.43
CA ALA A 2 23.90 24.23 -25.76
C ALA A 2 24.66 23.15 -26.58
N GLU A 3 25.53 23.56 -27.53
CA GLU A 3 26.34 22.62 -28.31
C GLU A 3 27.34 21.78 -27.50
N PRO A 4 28.19 22.36 -26.61
CA PRO A 4 29.14 21.56 -25.85
C PRO A 4 28.46 20.58 -24.87
N LEU A 5 27.28 20.92 -24.37
CA LEU A 5 26.49 20.01 -23.53
C LEU A 5 25.96 18.82 -24.34
N ARG A 6 25.50 19.06 -25.56
CA ARG A 6 25.01 18.00 -26.46
C ARG A 6 26.14 17.05 -26.89
N GLU A 7 27.30 17.59 -27.23
CA GLU A 7 28.49 16.80 -27.56
C GLU A 7 28.94 15.95 -26.37
N SER A 8 28.95 16.52 -25.16
CA SER A 8 29.29 15.79 -23.94
C SER A 8 28.33 14.63 -23.64
N LYS A 9 27.02 14.83 -23.86
CA LYS A 9 26.00 13.77 -23.72
C LYS A 9 26.20 12.65 -24.74
N GLN A 10 26.48 12.99 -25.99
CA GLN A 10 26.73 12.01 -27.05
C GLN A 10 28.03 11.24 -26.82
N LEU A 11 29.08 11.90 -26.32
CA LEU A 11 30.31 11.27 -25.90
C LEU A 11 30.07 10.27 -24.77
N LEU A 12 29.34 10.67 -23.72
CA LEU A 12 28.99 9.79 -22.60
C LEU A 12 28.27 8.52 -23.07
N LYS A 13 27.24 8.67 -23.92
CA LYS A 13 26.49 7.54 -24.49
C LYS A 13 27.41 6.58 -25.26
N THR A 14 28.29 7.13 -26.09
CA THR A 14 29.23 6.34 -26.90
C THR A 14 30.25 5.61 -26.03
N MET A 15 30.77 6.27 -24.99
CA MET A 15 31.68 5.67 -24.02
C MET A 15 31.03 4.54 -23.24
N ILE A 16 29.80 4.71 -22.74
CA ILE A 16 29.08 3.68 -21.99
C ILE A 16 28.94 2.39 -22.83
N LEU A 17 28.58 2.52 -24.10
CA LEU A 17 28.46 1.38 -25.01
C LEU A 17 29.80 0.68 -25.24
N GLY A 18 30.89 1.44 -25.42
CA GLY A 18 32.23 0.88 -25.55
C GLY A 18 32.73 0.18 -24.28
N VAL A 19 32.48 0.78 -23.11
CA VAL A 19 32.89 0.24 -21.81
C VAL A 19 32.17 -1.07 -21.50
N LYS A 20 30.90 -1.24 -21.89
CA LYS A 20 30.21 -2.53 -21.75
C LYS A 20 30.97 -3.67 -22.40
N THR A 21 31.47 -3.46 -23.63
CA THR A 21 32.25 -4.47 -24.36
C THR A 21 33.57 -4.75 -23.65
N VAL A 22 34.26 -3.72 -23.17
CA VAL A 22 35.53 -3.88 -22.43
C VAL A 22 35.31 -4.66 -21.13
N VAL A 23 34.28 -4.30 -20.34
CA VAL A 23 33.95 -4.99 -19.08
C VAL A 23 33.58 -6.45 -19.35
N TRP A 24 32.80 -6.72 -20.39
CA TRP A 24 32.47 -8.08 -20.80
C TRP A 24 33.72 -8.87 -21.20
N SER A 25 34.61 -8.29 -22.02
CA SER A 25 35.87 -8.92 -22.42
C SER A 25 36.74 -9.23 -21.21
N VAL A 26 36.99 -8.27 -20.32
CA VAL A 26 37.80 -8.51 -19.11
C VAL A 26 37.18 -9.59 -18.22
N SER A 27 35.85 -9.63 -18.11
CA SER A 27 35.13 -10.65 -17.33
C SER A 27 35.24 -12.06 -17.95
N ASN A 28 35.31 -12.18 -19.28
CA ASN A 28 35.25 -13.46 -20.00
C ASN A 28 36.57 -13.93 -20.63
N SER A 29 37.57 -13.06 -20.79
CA SER A 29 38.82 -13.35 -21.53
C SER A 29 39.74 -14.37 -20.85
N ARG A 30 39.49 -14.73 -19.58
CA ARG A 30 40.28 -15.76 -18.86
C ARG A 30 39.72 -17.18 -18.99
N MET A 31 38.90 -17.46 -20.00
CA MET A 31 38.42 -18.81 -20.30
C MET A 31 39.54 -19.62 -20.97
N SER A 32 40.39 -20.30 -20.21
CA SER A 32 41.42 -21.18 -20.79
C SER A 32 40.79 -22.42 -21.41
N THR A 33 40.93 -22.52 -22.73
CA THR A 33 41.09 -23.77 -23.46
C THR A 33 42.41 -24.43 -23.05
N ASP A 34 42.42 -25.23 -21.98
CA ASP A 34 43.52 -26.16 -21.72
C ASP A 34 42.98 -27.55 -21.39
N LEU A 35 43.24 -28.48 -22.31
CA LEU A 35 42.80 -29.88 -22.26
C LEU A 35 43.74 -30.76 -21.40
N SER A 36 44.52 -30.17 -20.50
CA SER A 36 45.47 -30.91 -19.68
C SER A 36 45.86 -30.14 -18.42
N SER A 37 45.99 -30.88 -17.32
CA SER A 37 46.57 -30.49 -16.03
C SER A 37 45.70 -29.68 -15.04
N SER A 38 45.11 -30.44 -14.11
CA SER A 38 44.96 -30.22 -12.66
C SER A 38 45.57 -28.95 -12.00
N ALA A 39 45.12 -27.75 -12.39
CA ALA A 39 45.20 -26.56 -11.55
C ALA A 39 44.01 -25.63 -11.88
N SER A 40 43.09 -25.46 -10.95
CA SER A 40 41.94 -24.56 -11.07
C SER A 40 42.42 -23.10 -11.14
N THR A 41 42.76 -22.61 -12.33
CA THR A 41 43.03 -21.20 -12.57
C THR A 41 41.74 -20.41 -12.37
N PHE A 42 41.75 -19.47 -11.42
CA PHE A 42 40.59 -18.69 -11.04
C PHE A 42 40.00 -17.93 -12.24
N LYS A 43 38.78 -18.31 -12.62
CA LYS A 43 37.92 -17.55 -13.53
C LYS A 43 37.49 -16.25 -12.83
N GLY A 44 37.71 -15.10 -13.45
CA GLY A 44 37.20 -13.80 -12.99
C GLY A 44 38.26 -12.68 -12.92
N MET A 45 37.78 -11.48 -12.59
CA MET A 45 38.60 -10.28 -12.39
C MET A 45 39.46 -10.38 -11.13
N ASN A 46 40.64 -9.73 -11.17
CA ASN A 46 41.48 -9.50 -9.99
C ASN A 46 40.88 -8.38 -9.12
N GLU A 47 41.28 -8.30 -7.85
CA GLU A 47 40.80 -7.28 -6.90
C GLU A 47 41.00 -5.84 -7.41
N ALA A 48 42.15 -5.55 -8.02
CA ALA A 48 42.42 -4.25 -8.62
C ALA A 48 41.46 -3.91 -9.77
N GLU A 49 41.10 -4.89 -10.60
CA GLU A 49 40.15 -4.73 -11.70
C GLU A 49 38.73 -4.50 -11.14
N CYS A 50 38.32 -5.24 -10.10
CA CYS A 50 37.06 -5.01 -9.39
C CYS A 50 36.98 -3.60 -8.78
N LEU A 51 38.08 -3.09 -8.21
CA LEU A 51 38.14 -1.73 -7.69
C LEU A 51 38.01 -0.68 -8.79
N LEU A 52 38.58 -0.92 -9.98
CA LEU A 52 38.38 -0.05 -11.13
C LEU A 52 36.92 -0.04 -11.58
N VAL A 53 36.25 -1.19 -11.61
CA VAL A 53 34.82 -1.28 -11.90
C VAL A 53 33.99 -0.56 -10.82
N ALA A 54 34.34 -0.69 -9.54
CA ALA A 54 33.68 0.06 -8.47
C ALA A 54 33.88 1.59 -8.60
N ARG A 55 35.07 2.03 -9.01
CA ARG A 55 35.34 3.45 -9.33
C ARG A 55 34.57 3.91 -10.56
N LEU A 56 34.39 3.04 -11.56
CA LEU A 56 33.58 3.31 -12.75
C LEU A 56 32.12 3.57 -12.36
N VAL A 57 31.55 2.82 -11.41
CA VAL A 57 30.21 3.11 -10.87
C VAL A 57 30.16 4.52 -10.29
N LYS A 58 31.11 4.85 -9.40
CA LYS A 58 31.14 6.16 -8.73
C LYS A 58 31.31 7.33 -9.70
N ASN A 59 32.30 7.25 -10.58
CA ASN A 59 32.59 8.31 -11.55
C ASN A 59 31.51 8.39 -12.63
N GLY A 60 30.99 7.26 -13.10
CA GLY A 60 29.90 7.21 -14.07
C GLY A 60 28.63 7.90 -13.54
N LEU A 61 28.26 7.64 -12.28
CA LEU A 61 27.13 8.30 -11.62
C LEU A 61 27.33 9.82 -11.44
N GLN A 62 28.57 10.27 -11.26
CA GLN A 62 28.87 11.71 -11.21
C GLN A 62 28.66 12.38 -12.57
N CYS A 63 28.95 11.69 -13.68
CA CYS A 63 28.72 12.22 -15.02
C CYS A 63 27.24 12.48 -15.33
N PHE A 64 26.30 11.87 -14.59
CA PHE A 64 24.87 12.12 -14.77
C PHE A 64 24.41 13.48 -14.22
N SER A 65 25.26 14.23 -13.50
CA SER A 65 24.98 15.64 -13.18
C SER A 65 24.84 16.51 -14.44
N LEU A 66 25.31 16.04 -15.60
CA LEU A 66 25.06 16.67 -16.91
C LEU A 66 23.57 16.72 -17.29
N TYR A 67 22.74 15.93 -16.61
CA TYR A 67 21.30 15.87 -16.77
C TYR A 67 20.55 16.54 -15.60
N ASP A 68 21.23 17.20 -14.65
CA ASP A 68 20.55 17.94 -13.58
C ASP A 68 19.75 19.11 -14.18
N SER A 69 18.43 19.07 -13.99
CA SER A 69 17.41 20.04 -14.48
C SER A 69 17.10 20.04 -15.99
N PRO A 70 16.48 18.97 -16.55
CA PRO A 70 16.02 18.97 -17.93
C PRO A 70 14.56 19.43 -18.12
N PRO A 71 14.18 20.02 -19.28
CA PRO A 71 12.80 19.95 -19.79
C PRO A 71 12.34 18.49 -19.99
N GLU A 72 11.03 18.22 -19.86
CA GLU A 72 10.42 16.87 -19.85
C GLU A 72 10.92 15.91 -20.96
N ALA A 73 11.24 16.42 -22.14
CA ALA A 73 11.75 15.62 -23.27
C ALA A 73 13.12 14.96 -23.02
N ILE A 74 13.94 15.52 -22.11
CA ILE A 74 15.29 15.01 -21.81
C ILE A 74 15.27 13.98 -20.66
N VAL A 75 14.18 13.89 -19.90
CA VAL A 75 14.01 12.89 -18.81
C VAL A 75 13.95 11.47 -19.38
N GLN A 76 13.39 11.29 -20.58
CA GLN A 76 13.36 9.99 -21.24
C GLN A 76 14.76 9.59 -21.75
N GLU A 77 15.50 10.53 -22.33
CA GLU A 77 16.88 10.32 -22.76
C GLU A 77 17.80 9.95 -21.58
N GLU A 78 17.67 10.65 -20.45
CA GLU A 78 18.42 10.34 -19.22
C GLU A 78 18.19 8.89 -18.76
N LYS A 79 16.92 8.46 -18.72
CA LYS A 79 16.57 7.07 -18.35
C LYS A 79 17.15 6.04 -19.30
N GLU A 80 17.11 6.28 -20.61
CA GLU A 80 17.72 5.39 -21.60
C GLU A 80 19.24 5.27 -21.41
N VAL A 81 19.93 6.39 -21.14
CA VAL A 81 21.38 6.37 -20.88
C VAL A 81 21.70 5.67 -19.55
N LEU A 82 20.87 5.85 -18.53
CA LEU A 82 20.97 5.11 -17.26
C LEU A 82 20.77 3.61 -17.45
N ASP A 83 19.85 3.19 -18.33
CA ASP A 83 19.65 1.79 -18.70
C ASP A 83 20.86 1.20 -19.42
N TYR A 84 21.44 1.93 -20.38
CA TYR A 84 22.68 1.50 -21.03
C TYR A 84 23.83 1.38 -20.03
N PHE A 85 23.93 2.33 -19.08
CA PHE A 85 24.92 2.32 -18.02
C PHE A 85 24.75 1.11 -17.09
N ALA A 86 23.52 0.80 -16.66
CA ALA A 86 23.25 -0.40 -15.88
C ALA A 86 23.64 -1.66 -16.65
N GLY A 87 23.34 -1.72 -17.95
CA GLY A 87 23.71 -2.83 -18.83
C GLY A 87 25.21 -3.12 -18.94
N VAL A 88 26.09 -2.19 -18.53
CA VAL A 88 27.55 -2.40 -18.43
C VAL A 88 27.89 -3.40 -17.32
N PHE A 89 27.10 -3.44 -16.24
CA PHE A 89 27.42 -4.25 -15.07
C PHE A 89 26.68 -5.58 -15.04
N THR A 90 25.64 -5.76 -15.85
CA THR A 90 24.88 -7.03 -15.94
C THR A 90 25.67 -8.16 -16.59
N VAL A 91 26.82 -7.86 -17.20
CA VAL A 91 27.73 -8.82 -17.82
C VAL A 91 28.78 -9.38 -16.85
N LEU A 92 28.89 -8.80 -15.65
CA LEU A 92 29.79 -9.28 -14.61
C LEU A 92 29.33 -10.65 -14.09
N ASP A 93 30.28 -11.48 -13.69
CA ASP A 93 29.97 -12.69 -12.92
C ASP A 93 29.43 -12.35 -11.53
N ALA A 94 28.73 -13.32 -10.94
CA ALA A 94 28.04 -13.16 -9.66
C ALA A 94 28.93 -12.65 -8.52
N ARG A 95 30.17 -13.15 -8.42
CA ARG A 95 31.10 -12.78 -7.34
C ARG A 95 31.53 -11.33 -7.47
N ASN A 96 31.95 -10.93 -8.67
CA ASN A 96 32.43 -9.58 -8.91
C ASN A 96 31.30 -8.56 -8.82
N PHE A 97 30.12 -8.89 -9.37
CA PHE A 97 28.92 -8.07 -9.21
C PHE A 97 28.58 -7.84 -7.73
N THR A 98 28.53 -8.91 -6.94
CA THR A 98 28.20 -8.82 -5.51
C THR A 98 29.18 -7.94 -4.76
N THR A 99 30.49 -8.15 -4.98
CA THR A 99 31.55 -7.39 -4.31
C THR A 99 31.49 -5.90 -4.64
N VAL A 100 31.33 -5.58 -5.93
CA VAL A 100 31.26 -4.18 -6.40
C VAL A 100 30.04 -3.48 -5.81
N PHE A 101 28.86 -4.08 -5.93
CA PHE A 101 27.63 -3.42 -5.50
C PHE A 101 27.48 -3.41 -3.99
N GLN A 102 27.91 -4.44 -3.26
CA GLN A 102 27.90 -4.39 -1.80
C GLN A 102 28.73 -3.22 -1.25
N LEU A 103 29.87 -2.90 -1.86
CA LEU A 103 30.69 -1.73 -1.49
C LEU A 103 30.05 -0.40 -1.90
N GLN A 104 29.40 -0.33 -3.07
CA GLN A 104 28.85 0.92 -3.61
C GLN A 104 27.42 1.23 -3.17
N MET A 105 26.70 0.33 -2.50
CA MET A 105 25.30 0.50 -2.12
C MET A 105 24.99 1.75 -1.28
N PRO A 106 25.78 2.10 -0.25
CA PRO A 106 25.54 3.34 0.48
C PRO A 106 25.61 4.59 -0.41
N PHE A 107 26.60 4.63 -1.31
CA PHE A 107 26.77 5.73 -2.27
C PHE A 107 25.63 5.77 -3.30
N LEU A 108 25.22 4.60 -3.82
CA LEU A 108 24.08 4.49 -4.72
C LEU A 108 22.79 5.00 -4.07
N TYR A 109 22.58 4.66 -2.80
CA TYR A 109 21.41 5.12 -2.06
C TYR A 109 21.37 6.64 -1.90
N GLU A 110 22.48 7.27 -1.49
CA GLU A 110 22.60 8.73 -1.42
C GLU A 110 22.33 9.40 -2.78
N ARG A 111 22.81 8.79 -3.86
CA ARG A 111 22.56 9.28 -5.21
C ARG A 111 21.10 9.17 -5.63
N VAL A 112 20.41 8.08 -5.26
CA VAL A 112 18.97 7.93 -5.51
C VAL A 112 18.14 8.93 -4.71
N LEU A 113 18.58 9.29 -3.49
CA LEU A 113 17.94 10.37 -2.72
C LEU A 113 18.09 11.73 -3.41
N ALA A 114 19.25 11.99 -4.03
CA ALA A 114 19.50 13.24 -4.76
C ALA A 114 18.78 13.30 -6.12
N ASN A 115 18.78 12.22 -6.90
CA ASN A 115 18.12 12.13 -8.20
C ASN A 115 17.32 10.83 -8.32
N ALA A 116 15.99 10.97 -8.37
CA ALA A 116 15.07 9.85 -8.47
C ALA A 116 15.21 9.03 -9.77
N ALA A 117 15.76 9.60 -10.86
CA ALA A 117 15.99 8.91 -12.12
C ALA A 117 17.03 7.78 -11.98
N ILE A 118 17.98 7.90 -11.05
CA ILE A 118 19.00 6.88 -10.76
C ILE A 118 18.36 5.55 -10.31
N SER A 119 17.12 5.58 -9.80
CA SER A 119 16.33 4.37 -9.53
C SER A 119 16.19 3.45 -10.76
N THR A 120 16.29 3.98 -11.98
CA THR A 120 16.28 3.19 -13.23
C THR A 120 17.38 2.14 -13.23
N ILE A 121 18.58 2.45 -12.72
CA ILE A 121 19.69 1.49 -12.62
C ILE A 121 19.30 0.31 -11.71
N LEU A 122 18.71 0.62 -10.55
CA LEU A 122 18.28 -0.39 -9.58
C LEU A 122 17.18 -1.28 -10.17
N GLN A 123 16.23 -0.67 -10.89
CA GLN A 123 15.17 -1.38 -11.61
C GLN A 123 15.74 -2.31 -12.68
N HIS A 124 16.73 -1.84 -13.45
CA HIS A 124 17.38 -2.61 -14.49
C HIS A 124 18.07 -3.87 -13.94
N PHE A 125 18.80 -3.73 -12.82
CA PHE A 125 19.42 -4.89 -12.17
C PHE A 125 18.38 -5.89 -11.66
N LEU A 126 17.31 -5.41 -11.04
CA LEU A 126 16.22 -6.26 -10.54
C LEU A 126 15.41 -6.92 -11.66
N ALA A 127 15.36 -6.33 -12.84
CA ALA A 127 14.66 -6.86 -14.03
C ALA A 127 15.54 -7.79 -14.89
N ASN A 128 16.84 -7.93 -14.57
CA ASN A 128 17.76 -8.77 -15.33
C ASN A 128 18.02 -10.10 -14.59
N SER A 129 17.60 -11.23 -15.16
CA SER A 129 17.70 -12.55 -14.52
C SER A 129 19.13 -12.96 -14.11
N ASN A 130 20.17 -12.46 -14.77
CA ASN A 130 21.55 -12.82 -14.46
C ASN A 130 22.02 -12.25 -13.12
N VAL A 131 21.57 -11.04 -12.77
CA VAL A 131 22.05 -10.29 -11.60
C VAL A 131 20.97 -10.02 -10.56
N SER A 132 19.70 -10.17 -10.92
CA SER A 132 18.53 -9.81 -10.09
C SER A 132 18.59 -10.44 -8.70
N ARG A 133 18.90 -11.73 -8.61
CA ARG A 133 19.01 -12.44 -7.33
C ARG A 133 20.06 -11.82 -6.40
N TYR A 134 21.26 -11.57 -6.91
CA TYR A 134 22.36 -11.02 -6.12
C TYR A 134 22.09 -9.57 -5.73
N PHE A 135 21.57 -8.78 -6.66
CA PHE A 135 21.23 -7.39 -6.39
C PHE A 135 20.10 -7.26 -5.37
N ALA A 136 19.07 -8.10 -5.47
CA ALA A 136 17.97 -8.15 -4.51
C ALA A 136 18.47 -8.46 -3.10
N ASP A 137 19.43 -9.37 -2.95
CA ASP A 137 20.00 -9.75 -1.65
C ASP A 137 20.77 -8.60 -0.99
N ILE A 138 21.64 -7.96 -1.75
CA ILE A 138 22.41 -6.81 -1.27
C ILE A 138 21.47 -5.66 -0.90
N LEU A 139 20.52 -5.33 -1.78
CA LEU A 139 19.57 -4.23 -1.56
C LEU A 139 18.65 -4.53 -0.38
N LEU A 140 18.11 -5.74 -0.26
CA LEU A 140 17.23 -6.10 0.84
C LEU A 140 17.94 -6.06 2.19
N THR A 141 19.17 -6.58 2.25
CA THR A 141 20.01 -6.52 3.46
C THR A 141 20.25 -5.06 3.89
N PHE A 142 20.58 -4.20 2.94
CA PHE A 142 20.75 -2.76 3.18
C PHE A 142 19.45 -2.10 3.69
N LEU A 143 18.32 -2.36 3.02
CA LEU A 143 17.03 -1.78 3.38
C LEU A 143 16.53 -2.23 4.77
N VAL A 144 16.70 -3.51 5.11
CA VAL A 144 16.29 -4.06 6.41
C VAL A 144 17.03 -3.37 7.55
N SER A 145 18.33 -3.07 7.37
CA SER A 145 19.13 -2.34 8.38
C SER A 145 18.62 -0.92 8.65
N ARG A 146 17.94 -0.30 7.67
CA ARG A 146 17.43 1.08 7.71
C ARG A 146 15.92 1.18 7.92
N MET A 147 15.24 0.08 8.25
CA MET A 147 13.77 0.09 8.40
C MET A 147 13.25 1.13 9.40
N ARG A 148 14.03 1.47 10.43
CA ARG A 148 13.65 2.49 11.42
C ARG A 148 13.47 3.88 10.81
N GLU A 149 14.17 4.19 9.72
CA GLU A 149 14.13 5.47 9.01
C GLU A 149 12.78 5.70 8.29
N LEU A 150 11.99 4.63 8.04
CA LEU A 150 10.65 4.76 7.45
C LEU A 150 9.66 5.55 8.32
N GLY A 151 9.91 5.60 9.62
CA GLY A 151 9.12 6.38 10.59
C GLY A 151 9.74 7.72 10.96
N ALA A 152 10.82 8.12 10.30
CA ALA A 152 11.43 9.44 10.48
C ALA A 152 10.58 10.54 9.82
N THR A 153 10.77 11.77 10.26
CA THR A 153 10.03 12.97 9.79
C THR A 153 10.37 13.36 8.35
N ASP A 154 11.46 12.83 7.79
CA ASP A 154 11.90 13.16 6.43
C ASP A 154 11.10 12.38 5.37
N GLU A 155 10.02 12.99 4.88
CA GLU A 155 9.13 12.42 3.86
C GLU A 155 9.85 11.90 2.60
N PRO A 156 10.81 12.62 1.96
CA PRO A 156 11.48 12.12 0.76
C PRO A 156 12.32 10.86 1.02
N GLN A 157 13.04 10.79 2.14
CA GLN A 157 13.85 9.61 2.48
C GLN A 157 12.98 8.39 2.75
N ALA A 158 11.89 8.55 3.50
CA ALA A 158 10.92 7.48 3.75
C ALA A 158 10.23 7.00 2.45
N ALA A 159 9.87 7.93 1.57
CA ALA A 159 9.27 7.62 0.27
C ALA A 159 10.23 6.82 -0.63
N VAL A 160 11.51 7.22 -0.68
CA VAL A 160 12.55 6.50 -1.43
C VAL A 160 12.76 5.11 -0.84
N LEU A 161 12.90 4.95 0.48
CA LEU A 161 13.04 3.63 1.12
C LEU A 161 11.86 2.72 0.81
N LEU A 162 10.62 3.24 0.89
CA LEU A 162 9.43 2.46 0.59
C LEU A 162 9.37 2.05 -0.89
N ARG A 163 9.81 2.91 -1.81
CA ARG A 163 9.99 2.57 -3.23
C ARG A 163 11.06 1.49 -3.42
N LEU A 164 12.18 1.62 -2.69
CA LEU A 164 13.20 0.61 -2.35
C LEU A 164 12.64 -0.81 -2.25
N PHE A 165 11.89 -1.00 -1.17
CA PHE A 165 11.26 -2.26 -0.83
C PHE A 165 10.30 -2.74 -1.91
N LYS A 166 9.46 -1.85 -2.45
CA LYS A 166 8.50 -2.21 -3.52
C LYS A 166 9.21 -2.76 -4.76
N LEU A 167 10.37 -2.22 -5.13
CA LEU A 167 11.16 -2.73 -6.26
C LEU A 167 11.68 -4.14 -5.99
N VAL A 168 12.25 -4.40 -4.80
CA VAL A 168 12.72 -5.74 -4.43
C VAL A 168 11.54 -6.73 -4.38
N PHE A 169 10.42 -6.36 -3.78
CA PHE A 169 9.22 -7.22 -3.76
C PHE A 169 8.67 -7.48 -5.17
N GLY A 170 8.75 -6.49 -6.06
CA GLY A 170 8.41 -6.65 -7.48
C GLY A 170 9.34 -7.60 -8.22
N SER A 171 10.63 -7.62 -7.90
CA SER A 171 11.58 -8.54 -8.53
C SER A 171 11.31 -10.00 -8.17
N ILE A 172 10.79 -10.26 -6.97
CA ILE A 172 10.40 -11.61 -6.53
C ILE A 172 9.16 -12.10 -7.27
N THR A 173 8.19 -11.22 -7.53
CA THR A 173 7.04 -11.55 -8.39
C THR A 173 7.45 -11.78 -9.84
N LEU A 174 8.46 -11.05 -10.33
CA LEU A 174 8.97 -11.20 -11.69
C LEU A 174 9.82 -12.47 -11.86
N PHE A 175 10.67 -12.76 -10.88
CA PHE A 175 11.56 -13.92 -10.85
C PHE A 175 11.35 -14.72 -9.57
N PRO A 176 10.55 -15.81 -9.61
CA PRO A 176 10.30 -16.64 -8.45
C PRO A 176 11.57 -17.28 -7.85
N GLU A 177 12.64 -17.41 -8.62
CA GLU A 177 13.96 -17.86 -8.16
C GLU A 177 14.59 -16.96 -7.09
N ASN A 178 14.10 -15.72 -6.95
CA ASN A 178 14.52 -14.78 -5.92
C ASN A 178 13.84 -15.04 -4.56
N GLU A 179 12.89 -15.98 -4.46
CA GLU A 179 12.21 -16.35 -3.21
C GLU A 179 13.17 -16.56 -2.01
N PRO A 180 14.31 -17.28 -2.15
CA PRO A 180 15.22 -17.53 -1.03
C PRO A 180 15.86 -16.27 -0.45
N VAL A 181 15.90 -15.18 -1.21
CA VAL A 181 16.47 -13.90 -0.79
C VAL A 181 15.58 -13.21 0.26
N LEU A 182 14.26 -13.24 0.06
CA LEU A 182 13.32 -12.59 1.00
C LEU A 182 13.09 -13.42 2.26
N ARG A 183 13.18 -14.74 2.15
CA ARG A 183 12.87 -15.68 3.24
C ARG A 183 13.55 -15.34 4.58
N PRO A 184 14.87 -15.14 4.69
CA PRO A 184 15.51 -14.85 5.98
C PRO A 184 15.10 -13.49 6.58
N HIS A 185 14.61 -12.55 5.75
CA HIS A 185 14.23 -11.22 6.19
C HIS A 185 12.74 -11.08 6.48
N LEU A 186 11.90 -12.01 6.03
CA LEU A 186 10.44 -11.91 6.10
C LEU A 186 9.93 -11.67 7.53
N ALA A 187 10.34 -12.53 8.47
CA ALA A 187 9.92 -12.43 9.86
C ALA A 187 10.37 -11.12 10.52
N THR A 188 11.59 -10.69 10.22
CA THR A 188 12.15 -9.43 10.70
C THR A 188 11.36 -8.25 10.15
N ILE A 189 11.07 -8.21 8.85
CA ILE A 189 10.30 -7.12 8.22
C ILE A 189 8.91 -7.02 8.84
N VAL A 190 8.18 -8.13 8.94
CA VAL A 190 6.81 -8.13 9.48
C VAL A 190 6.78 -7.68 10.94
N THR A 191 7.63 -8.28 11.77
CA THR A 191 7.64 -8.02 13.22
C THR A 191 8.11 -6.59 13.53
N THR A 192 9.16 -6.12 12.85
CA THR A 192 9.66 -4.75 13.05
C THR A 192 8.69 -3.70 12.50
N ALA A 193 8.01 -3.95 11.38
CA ALA A 193 7.00 -3.04 10.85
C ALA A 193 5.84 -2.84 11.82
N ILE A 194 5.28 -3.92 12.41
CA ILE A 194 4.20 -3.81 13.41
C ILE A 194 4.69 -3.08 14.67
N LYS A 195 5.89 -3.43 15.14
CA LYS A 195 6.49 -2.81 16.33
C LYS A 195 6.67 -1.31 16.14
N TYR A 196 7.29 -0.90 15.04
CA TYR A 196 7.55 0.51 14.75
C TYR A 196 6.28 1.29 14.42
N ALA A 197 5.30 0.68 13.75
CA ALA A 197 3.99 1.29 13.55
C ALA A 197 3.26 1.60 14.88
N SER A 198 3.56 0.87 15.96
CA SER A 198 2.96 1.11 17.27
C SER A 198 3.70 2.16 18.10
N CYS A 199 4.94 2.50 17.76
CA CYS A 199 5.81 3.36 18.58
C CYS A 199 6.17 4.69 17.91
N LEU A 200 6.07 4.80 16.58
CA LEU A 200 6.56 5.95 15.83
C LEU A 200 5.41 6.81 15.28
N PRO A 201 5.65 8.13 15.04
CA PRO A 201 4.61 9.08 14.67
C PRO A 201 3.99 8.83 13.29
N TYR A 202 4.70 8.18 12.37
CA TYR A 202 4.26 7.92 10.99
C TYR A 202 4.02 6.41 10.74
N PRO A 203 2.91 5.84 11.23
CA PRO A 203 2.63 4.41 11.10
C PRO A 203 2.27 3.99 9.66
N THR A 204 1.78 4.93 8.84
CA THR A 204 1.27 4.67 7.49
C THR A 204 2.33 4.05 6.55
N ASN A 205 3.60 4.46 6.68
CA ASN A 205 4.68 3.94 5.84
C ASN A 205 4.95 2.45 6.12
N TYR A 206 4.88 2.03 7.39
CA TYR A 206 5.06 0.63 7.78
C TYR A 206 3.90 -0.25 7.29
N PHE A 207 2.66 0.23 7.39
CA PHE A 207 1.51 -0.50 6.84
C PHE A 207 1.53 -0.55 5.31
N SER A 208 2.04 0.50 4.65
CA SER A 208 2.24 0.52 3.19
C SER A 208 3.31 -0.47 2.75
N LEU A 209 4.36 -0.64 3.57
CA LEU A 209 5.39 -1.66 3.37
C LEU A 209 4.79 -3.08 3.46
N LEU A 210 4.00 -3.35 4.50
CA LEU A 210 3.29 -4.62 4.66
C LEU A 210 2.33 -4.89 3.49
N ARG A 211 1.63 -3.87 2.99
CA ARG A 211 0.73 -4.00 1.85
C ARG A 211 1.48 -4.42 0.59
N ALA A 212 2.63 -3.80 0.33
CA ALA A 212 3.48 -4.18 -0.79
C ALA A 212 4.01 -5.61 -0.67
N LEU A 213 4.42 -6.00 0.54
CA LEU A 213 4.89 -7.35 0.84
C LEU A 213 3.78 -8.40 0.62
N PHE A 214 2.59 -8.18 1.17
CA PHE A 214 1.46 -9.13 1.04
C PHE A 214 1.00 -9.25 -0.40
N LYS A 215 0.96 -8.14 -1.16
CA LYS A 215 0.66 -8.17 -2.59
C LYS A 215 1.67 -9.00 -3.38
N SER A 216 2.96 -8.88 -3.04
CA SER A 216 4.04 -9.63 -3.69
C SER A 216 3.95 -11.14 -3.41
N ILE A 217 3.75 -11.53 -2.14
CA ILE A 217 3.71 -12.94 -1.75
C ILE A 217 2.36 -13.60 -2.12
N GLY A 218 1.25 -12.87 -1.99
CA GLY A 218 -0.10 -13.41 -2.20
C GLY A 218 -0.45 -13.73 -3.65
N GLY A 219 0.28 -13.19 -4.63
CA GLY A 219 0.07 -13.45 -6.05
C GLY A 219 0.87 -14.63 -6.62
N GLY A 220 1.86 -15.17 -5.89
CA GLY A 220 2.78 -16.18 -6.40
C GLY A 220 2.67 -17.54 -5.71
N LYS A 221 3.29 -18.56 -6.30
CA LYS A 221 3.37 -19.93 -5.76
C LYS A 221 4.59 -20.09 -4.84
N PHE A 222 4.67 -19.30 -3.78
CA PHE A 222 5.82 -19.24 -2.87
C PHE A 222 5.62 -20.09 -1.61
N GLU A 223 5.90 -21.40 -1.71
CA GLU A 223 5.70 -22.33 -0.60
C GLU A 223 6.63 -22.07 0.59
N GLN A 224 7.85 -21.59 0.37
CA GLN A 224 8.81 -21.39 1.46
C GLN A 224 8.49 -20.13 2.25
N LEU A 225 8.18 -19.03 1.55
CA LEU A 225 7.73 -17.80 2.20
C LEU A 225 6.43 -18.01 2.98
N TYR A 226 5.53 -18.84 2.44
CA TYR A 226 4.29 -19.18 3.13
C TYR A 226 4.55 -19.89 4.47
N LYS A 227 5.43 -20.89 4.48
CA LYS A 227 5.81 -21.61 5.71
C LYS A 227 6.44 -20.68 6.75
N GLU A 228 7.23 -19.72 6.31
CA GLU A 228 7.86 -18.72 7.18
C GLU A 228 6.84 -17.67 7.70
N PHE A 229 5.80 -17.36 6.91
CA PHE A 229 4.77 -16.40 7.27
C PHE A 229 3.76 -16.95 8.29
N LEU A 230 3.41 -18.24 8.20
CA LEU A 230 2.37 -18.86 9.03
C LEU A 230 2.53 -18.61 10.55
N PRO A 231 3.72 -18.77 11.17
CA PRO A 231 3.91 -18.51 12.59
C PRO A 231 3.66 -17.04 12.99
N LEU A 232 3.80 -16.11 12.05
CA LEU A 232 3.65 -14.66 12.28
C LEU A 232 2.20 -14.20 12.20
N LEU A 233 1.35 -14.97 11.50
CA LEU A 233 -0.04 -14.66 11.20
C LEU A 233 -0.86 -14.23 12.44
N PRO A 234 -0.90 -15.00 13.56
CA PRO A 234 -1.67 -14.59 14.73
C PRO A 234 -1.25 -13.23 15.29
N THR A 235 0.06 -13.04 15.53
CA THR A 235 0.58 -11.78 16.10
C THR A 235 0.31 -10.59 15.18
N LEU A 236 0.50 -10.79 13.87
CA LEU A 236 0.20 -9.80 12.85
C LEU A 236 -1.28 -9.42 12.85
N LEU A 237 -2.18 -10.40 12.80
CA LEU A 237 -3.62 -10.14 12.71
C LEU A 237 -4.13 -9.40 13.94
N HIS A 238 -3.74 -9.83 15.15
CA HIS A 238 -4.08 -9.11 16.38
C HIS A 238 -3.50 -7.69 16.41
N GLY A 239 -2.28 -7.50 15.91
CA GLY A 239 -1.65 -6.19 15.76
C GLY A 239 -2.43 -5.27 14.81
N LEU A 240 -2.86 -5.76 13.65
CA LEU A 240 -3.64 -5.01 12.67
C LEU A 240 -5.02 -4.62 13.20
N ILE A 241 -5.73 -5.55 13.85
CA ILE A 241 -7.05 -5.28 14.43
C ILE A 241 -6.95 -4.22 15.52
N ARG A 242 -5.93 -4.30 16.39
CA ARG A 242 -5.69 -3.29 17.43
C ARG A 242 -5.35 -1.93 16.81
N ALA A 243 -4.48 -1.90 15.79
CA ALA A 243 -4.14 -0.67 15.09
C ALA A 243 -5.37 -0.04 14.43
N HIS A 244 -6.28 -0.84 13.86
CA HIS A 244 -7.51 -0.35 13.27
C HIS A 244 -8.45 0.27 14.32
N ALA A 245 -8.55 -0.33 15.50
CA ALA A 245 -9.35 0.22 16.60
C ALA A 245 -8.81 1.57 17.11
N CYS A 246 -7.50 1.79 17.06
CA CYS A 246 -6.86 3.03 17.50
C CYS A 246 -6.75 4.10 16.40
N ALA A 247 -6.88 3.73 15.13
CA ALA A 247 -6.70 4.65 14.01
C ALA A 247 -7.80 5.73 14.01
N GLN A 248 -7.41 6.99 13.82
CA GLN A 248 -8.34 8.12 13.68
C GLN A 248 -8.55 8.50 12.21
N GLN A 249 -7.48 8.49 11.42
CA GLN A 249 -7.50 8.84 10.00
C GLN A 249 -8.19 7.76 9.16
N GLN A 250 -9.12 8.19 8.28
CA GLN A 250 -9.88 7.30 7.43
C GLN A 250 -9.01 6.51 6.44
N THR A 251 -8.03 7.17 5.83
CA THR A 251 -7.07 6.54 4.89
C THR A 251 -6.29 5.40 5.55
N LEU A 252 -5.86 5.59 6.80
CA LEU A 252 -5.16 4.57 7.57
C LEU A 252 -6.08 3.40 7.93
N LYS A 253 -7.34 3.67 8.30
CA LYS A 253 -8.35 2.62 8.56
C LYS A 253 -8.55 1.74 7.32
N GLU A 254 -8.72 2.35 6.15
CA GLU A 254 -8.90 1.62 4.90
C GLU A 254 -7.69 0.74 4.55
N LEU A 255 -6.48 1.28 4.74
CA LEU A 255 -5.24 0.51 4.56
C LEU A 255 -5.17 -0.70 5.50
N LEU A 256 -5.55 -0.54 6.77
CA LEU A 256 -5.55 -1.61 7.76
C LEU A 256 -6.61 -2.68 7.46
N LEU A 257 -7.79 -2.28 6.98
CA LEU A 257 -8.83 -3.20 6.53
C LEU A 257 -8.36 -4.02 5.32
N GLU A 258 -7.73 -3.36 4.35
CA GLU A 258 -7.14 -4.06 3.20
C GLU A 258 -6.10 -5.09 3.65
N LEU A 259 -5.20 -4.72 4.57
CA LEU A 259 -4.19 -5.64 5.09
C LEU A 259 -4.81 -6.86 5.78
N CYS A 260 -5.88 -6.69 6.55
CA CYS A 260 -6.57 -7.80 7.19
C CYS A 260 -7.20 -8.76 6.17
N LEU A 261 -7.74 -8.23 5.07
CA LEU A 261 -8.47 -9.01 4.06
C LEU A 261 -7.58 -9.57 2.94
N THR A 262 -6.33 -9.10 2.81
CA THR A 262 -5.36 -9.51 1.77
C THR A 262 -4.16 -10.30 2.32
N LEU A 263 -4.32 -10.91 3.49
CA LEU A 263 -3.26 -11.74 4.10
C LEU A 263 -2.83 -12.86 3.15
N PRO A 264 -1.51 -13.08 2.95
CA PRO A 264 -0.99 -14.14 2.09
C PRO A 264 -1.06 -15.50 2.82
N ALA A 265 -2.29 -15.96 3.06
CA ALA A 265 -2.61 -17.17 3.79
C ALA A 265 -3.64 -18.00 3.01
N ARG A 266 -3.48 -19.33 2.97
CA ARG A 266 -4.50 -20.26 2.44
C ARG A 266 -5.71 -20.21 3.37
N LEU A 267 -6.89 -20.42 2.79
CA LEU A 267 -8.14 -20.43 3.55
C LEU A 267 -8.08 -21.37 4.75
N SER A 268 -7.49 -22.56 4.59
CA SER A 268 -7.32 -23.54 5.68
C SER A 268 -6.53 -23.01 6.87
N ALA A 269 -5.51 -22.19 6.65
CA ALA A 269 -4.73 -21.56 7.72
C ALA A 269 -5.43 -20.34 8.33
N LEU A 270 -6.34 -19.71 7.58
CA LEU A 270 -7.16 -18.59 8.06
C LEU A 270 -8.38 -19.05 8.88
N LEU A 271 -8.81 -20.32 8.77
CA LEU A 271 -9.99 -20.85 9.49
C LEU A 271 -10.03 -20.50 10.98
N PRO A 272 -8.94 -20.68 11.76
CA PRO A 272 -8.97 -20.39 13.20
C PRO A 272 -9.22 -18.91 13.51
N TYR A 273 -8.92 -18.03 12.56
CA TYR A 273 -8.96 -16.58 12.71
C TYR A 273 -10.16 -15.94 12.00
N LEU A 274 -11.01 -16.72 11.33
CA LEU A 274 -12.11 -16.19 10.53
C LEU A 274 -13.08 -15.36 11.39
N ASN A 275 -13.34 -15.77 12.64
CA ASN A 275 -14.11 -14.99 13.61
C ASN A 275 -13.58 -13.57 13.81
N LEU A 276 -12.25 -13.42 13.83
CA LEU A 276 -11.60 -12.11 13.98
C LEU A 276 -11.72 -11.27 12.70
N LEU A 277 -11.73 -11.92 11.54
CA LEU A 277 -11.83 -11.27 10.22
C LEU A 277 -13.25 -10.82 9.86
N MET A 278 -14.28 -11.39 10.48
CA MET A 278 -15.67 -10.98 10.26
C MET A 278 -15.93 -9.51 10.58
N SER A 279 -15.29 -8.97 11.62
CA SER A 279 -15.41 -7.56 12.00
C SER A 279 -14.79 -6.62 10.95
N PRO A 280 -13.53 -6.83 10.48
CA PRO A 280 -12.97 -6.14 9.32
C PRO A 280 -13.83 -6.21 8.06
N VAL A 281 -14.43 -7.36 7.73
CA VAL A 281 -15.34 -7.46 6.57
C VAL A 281 -16.54 -6.52 6.71
N LEU A 282 -17.14 -6.46 7.89
CA LEU A 282 -18.28 -5.59 8.14
C LEU A 282 -17.92 -4.10 8.01
N TYR A 283 -16.76 -3.70 8.52
CA TYR A 283 -16.25 -2.34 8.36
C TYR A 283 -15.94 -2.01 6.90
N ALA A 284 -15.32 -2.94 6.17
CA ALA A 284 -15.00 -2.77 4.75
C ALA A 284 -16.26 -2.61 3.87
N LEU A 285 -17.35 -3.32 4.17
CA LEU A 285 -18.64 -3.16 3.49
C LEU A 285 -19.31 -1.79 3.70
N ARG A 286 -18.86 -1.02 4.71
CA ARG A 286 -19.38 0.31 5.05
C ARG A 286 -18.41 1.44 4.66
N SER A 287 -17.27 1.11 4.02
CA SER A 287 -16.20 2.06 3.69
C SER A 287 -16.23 2.45 2.20
N SER A 288 -15.06 2.61 1.57
CA SER A 288 -14.90 3.02 0.18
C SER A 288 -15.23 1.90 -0.82
N ALA A 289 -15.47 2.27 -2.08
CA ALA A 289 -15.87 1.35 -3.15
C ALA A 289 -14.87 0.19 -3.36
N GLU A 290 -13.57 0.46 -3.21
CA GLU A 290 -12.52 -0.56 -3.31
C GLU A 290 -12.60 -1.58 -2.17
N GLN A 291 -12.83 -1.12 -0.93
CA GLN A 291 -12.99 -1.98 0.25
C GLN A 291 -14.27 -2.80 0.16
N ILE A 292 -15.36 -2.23 -0.35
CA ILE A 292 -16.61 -2.96 -0.61
C ILE A 292 -16.36 -4.08 -1.62
N SER A 293 -15.67 -3.80 -2.73
CA SER A 293 -15.33 -4.82 -3.74
C SER A 293 -14.50 -5.95 -3.13
N LEU A 294 -13.49 -5.62 -2.34
CA LEU A 294 -12.63 -6.58 -1.65
C LEU A 294 -13.43 -7.44 -0.67
N ALA A 295 -14.24 -6.81 0.18
CA ALA A 295 -15.05 -7.50 1.18
C ALA A 295 -16.07 -8.46 0.54
N LEU A 296 -16.77 -8.03 -0.51
CA LEU A 296 -17.71 -8.87 -1.24
C LEU A 296 -17.00 -10.06 -1.90
N ARG A 297 -15.83 -9.84 -2.52
CA ARG A 297 -15.03 -10.92 -3.12
C ARG A 297 -14.55 -11.93 -2.08
N SER A 298 -14.02 -11.45 -0.95
CA SER A 298 -13.56 -12.32 0.13
C SER A 298 -14.71 -13.11 0.75
N LEU A 299 -15.86 -12.47 0.97
CA LEU A 299 -17.04 -13.12 1.51
C LEU A 299 -17.62 -14.17 0.56
N GLU A 300 -17.72 -13.83 -0.74
CA GLU A 300 -18.14 -14.80 -1.77
C GLU A 300 -17.20 -15.99 -1.82
N PHE A 301 -15.88 -15.76 -1.80
CA PHE A 301 -14.88 -16.81 -1.76
C PHE A 301 -15.04 -17.73 -0.53
N TRP A 302 -15.25 -17.19 0.67
CA TRP A 302 -15.47 -17.99 1.87
C TRP A 302 -16.75 -18.81 1.81
N ILE A 303 -17.85 -18.24 1.31
CA ILE A 303 -19.13 -18.94 1.17
C ILE A 303 -19.03 -20.09 0.18
N ASP A 304 -18.28 -19.91 -0.91
CA ASP A 304 -18.13 -20.93 -1.95
C ASP A 304 -17.22 -22.10 -1.54
N HIS A 305 -16.25 -21.87 -0.64
CA HIS A 305 -15.20 -22.84 -0.32
C HIS A 305 -15.28 -23.43 1.10
N LEU A 306 -16.18 -22.94 1.96
CA LEU A 306 -16.36 -23.44 3.33
C LEU A 306 -17.62 -24.27 3.50
N HIS A 307 -17.53 -25.33 4.31
CA HIS A 307 -18.70 -26.10 4.67
C HIS A 307 -19.68 -25.23 5.49
N PRO A 308 -20.99 -25.25 5.19
CA PRO A 308 -21.96 -24.38 5.86
C PRO A 308 -22.03 -24.55 7.38
N ASP A 309 -21.90 -25.79 7.85
CA ASP A 309 -21.96 -26.10 9.30
C ASP A 309 -20.79 -25.49 10.08
N PHE A 310 -19.67 -25.23 9.40
CA PHE A 310 -18.53 -24.52 9.99
C PHE A 310 -18.71 -23.00 9.90
N LEU A 311 -19.22 -22.49 8.78
CA LEU A 311 -19.37 -21.06 8.55
C LEU A 311 -20.48 -20.44 9.43
N GLN A 312 -21.58 -21.17 9.66
CA GLN A 312 -22.75 -20.63 10.35
C GLN A 312 -22.47 -20.21 11.80
N PRO A 313 -21.80 -21.02 12.66
CA PRO A 313 -21.42 -20.57 14.01
C PRO A 313 -20.53 -19.33 14.02
N LEU A 314 -19.67 -19.17 13.01
CA LEU A 314 -18.75 -18.03 12.91
C LEU A 314 -19.46 -16.74 12.49
N MET A 315 -20.46 -16.86 11.61
CA MET A 315 -21.24 -15.72 11.14
C MET A 315 -22.36 -15.35 12.12
N ALA A 316 -22.89 -16.30 12.89
CA ALA A 316 -24.01 -16.10 13.82
C ALA A 316 -23.94 -14.79 14.65
N PRO A 317 -22.83 -14.44 15.33
CA PRO A 317 -22.78 -13.23 16.18
C PRO A 317 -22.90 -11.92 15.37
N VAL A 318 -22.44 -11.90 14.13
CA VAL A 318 -22.42 -10.69 13.27
C VAL A 318 -23.44 -10.76 12.13
N MET A 319 -24.26 -11.82 12.09
CA MET A 319 -25.06 -12.14 10.91
C MET A 319 -26.05 -11.04 10.58
N ARG A 320 -26.70 -10.51 11.60
CA ARG A 320 -27.66 -9.41 11.50
C ARG A 320 -27.03 -8.17 10.87
N GLU A 321 -25.90 -7.74 11.41
CA GLU A 321 -25.17 -6.57 10.92
C GLU A 321 -24.65 -6.77 9.49
N LEU A 322 -24.21 -7.99 9.17
CA LEU A 322 -23.75 -8.33 7.83
C LEU A 322 -24.88 -8.25 6.80
N ILE A 323 -26.07 -8.81 7.12
CA ILE A 323 -27.24 -8.73 6.24
C ILE A 323 -27.63 -7.26 6.03
N GLN A 324 -27.70 -6.46 7.10
CA GLN A 324 -27.98 -5.03 6.98
C GLN A 324 -26.96 -4.31 6.09
N ALA A 325 -25.66 -4.60 6.25
CA ALA A 325 -24.60 -4.02 5.44
C ALA A 325 -24.72 -4.44 3.96
N LEU A 326 -25.02 -5.70 3.68
CA LEU A 326 -25.23 -6.23 2.33
C LEU A 326 -26.50 -5.64 1.68
N CYS A 327 -27.60 -5.50 2.43
CA CYS A 327 -28.82 -4.89 1.92
C CYS A 327 -28.60 -3.42 1.52
N LYS A 328 -27.76 -2.67 2.24
CA LYS A 328 -27.38 -1.29 1.84
C LYS A 328 -26.64 -1.22 0.50
N GLN A 329 -26.04 -2.33 0.05
CA GLN A 329 -25.38 -2.45 -1.25
C GLN A 329 -26.35 -2.77 -2.40
N LEU A 330 -27.60 -3.16 -2.11
CA LEU A 330 -28.62 -3.46 -3.11
C LEU A 330 -29.22 -2.17 -3.68
N ARG A 331 -28.43 -1.45 -4.48
CA ARG A 331 -28.86 -0.23 -5.16
C ARG A 331 -29.03 -0.50 -6.65
N PRO A 332 -29.99 0.17 -7.32
CA PRO A 332 -30.12 0.08 -8.78
C PRO A 332 -28.90 0.67 -9.49
N GLN A 333 -28.78 0.39 -10.80
CA GLN A 333 -27.77 1.03 -11.64
C GLN A 333 -27.85 2.56 -11.50
N PRO A 334 -26.71 3.29 -11.50
CA PRO A 334 -25.36 2.89 -11.94
C PRO A 334 -24.47 2.21 -10.86
N TYR A 335 -25.02 1.79 -9.71
CA TYR A 335 -24.22 1.18 -8.65
C TYR A 335 -23.69 -0.22 -9.02
N ALA A 336 -22.37 -0.41 -8.97
CA ALA A 336 -21.72 -1.63 -9.47
C ALA A 336 -21.87 -2.87 -8.58
N PHE A 337 -22.11 -2.69 -7.27
CA PHE A 337 -22.00 -3.79 -6.29
C PHE A 337 -23.30 -4.55 -6.01
N GLY A 338 -24.44 -4.06 -6.55
CA GLY A 338 -25.76 -4.63 -6.25
C GLY A 338 -25.90 -6.10 -6.66
N GLN A 339 -25.36 -6.48 -7.82
CA GLN A 339 -25.43 -7.87 -8.31
C GLN A 339 -24.61 -8.84 -7.44
N SER A 340 -23.41 -8.45 -7.03
CA SER A 340 -22.56 -9.26 -6.14
C SER A 340 -23.20 -9.45 -4.77
N ALA A 341 -23.74 -8.37 -4.19
CA ALA A 341 -24.44 -8.43 -2.90
C ALA A 341 -25.68 -9.33 -2.97
N LEU A 342 -26.47 -9.23 -4.05
CA LEU A 342 -27.65 -10.07 -4.27
C LEU A 342 -27.27 -11.56 -4.38
N ARG A 343 -26.19 -11.87 -5.11
CA ARG A 343 -25.70 -13.24 -5.25
C ARG A 343 -25.24 -13.82 -3.91
N ILE A 344 -24.49 -13.06 -3.12
CA ILE A 344 -24.04 -13.49 -1.79
C ILE A 344 -25.24 -13.75 -0.88
N LEU A 345 -26.23 -12.86 -0.85
CA LEU A 345 -27.46 -13.05 -0.08
C LEU A 345 -28.24 -14.29 -0.55
N GLY A 346 -28.29 -14.55 -1.86
CA GLY A 346 -28.88 -15.76 -2.44
C GLY A 346 -28.16 -17.03 -2.00
N LYS A 347 -26.82 -17.05 -2.02
CA LYS A 347 -25.99 -18.18 -1.56
C LYS A 347 -26.15 -18.46 -0.06
N LEU A 348 -26.32 -17.41 0.76
CA LEU A 348 -26.60 -17.56 2.18
C LEU A 348 -28.02 -18.09 2.47
N GLY A 349 -28.94 -18.02 1.50
CA GLY A 349 -30.21 -18.77 1.47
C GLY A 349 -31.15 -18.60 2.69
N GLY A 350 -31.94 -19.63 2.98
CA GLY A 350 -32.90 -19.68 4.10
C GLY A 350 -32.26 -19.65 5.50
N ARG A 351 -30.95 -19.90 5.60
CA ARG A 351 -30.18 -19.96 6.85
C ARG A 351 -30.11 -18.62 7.59
N ASN A 352 -30.18 -17.52 6.85
CA ASN A 352 -30.12 -16.15 7.38
C ASN A 352 -31.44 -15.66 8.00
N ARG A 353 -32.58 -16.29 7.67
CA ARG A 353 -33.91 -15.80 8.09
C ARG A 353 -34.16 -16.01 9.59
N HIS A 354 -33.52 -17.02 10.21
CA HIS A 354 -33.61 -17.27 11.64
C HIS A 354 -32.96 -16.16 12.48
N ALA A 355 -31.81 -15.62 12.05
CA ALA A 355 -31.14 -14.52 12.75
C ALA A 355 -31.92 -13.19 12.70
N LEU A 356 -32.84 -13.05 11.73
CA LEU A 356 -33.71 -11.87 11.60
C LEU A 356 -34.98 -11.97 12.46
N GLN A 357 -35.26 -13.12 13.09
CA GLN A 357 -36.43 -13.31 13.96
C GLN A 357 -36.28 -12.56 15.29
N HIS A 358 -35.06 -12.38 15.78
CA HIS A 358 -34.78 -11.50 16.91
C HIS A 358 -34.79 -10.04 16.45
N ARG A 359 -35.94 -9.39 16.63
CA ARG A 359 -36.03 -7.92 16.59
C ARG A 359 -35.25 -7.38 17.80
N GLU A 360 -34.32 -6.46 17.56
CA GLU A 360 -33.88 -5.58 18.63
C GLU A 360 -35.12 -4.91 19.25
N PRO A 361 -35.14 -4.67 20.57
CA PRO A 361 -36.11 -3.75 21.12
C PRO A 361 -36.01 -2.48 20.28
N PHE A 362 -37.16 -1.92 19.92
CA PHE A 362 -37.22 -0.61 19.29
C PHE A 362 -36.24 0.28 20.06
N LEU A 363 -35.36 1.02 19.37
CA LEU A 363 -34.69 2.16 19.99
C LEU A 363 -35.82 3.11 20.38
N VAL A 364 -36.36 2.89 21.57
CA VAL A 364 -37.14 3.88 22.28
C VAL A 364 -36.15 5.01 22.39
N ARG A 365 -36.34 6.05 21.58
CA ARG A 365 -35.72 7.33 21.87
C ARG A 365 -36.13 7.62 23.31
N GLU A 366 -35.22 7.47 24.26
CA GLU A 366 -35.51 7.72 25.67
C GLU A 366 -35.98 9.17 25.88
N HIS A 367 -35.86 10.03 24.87
CA HIS A 367 -36.39 11.39 24.89
C HIS A 367 -37.30 11.61 23.67
N THR A 368 -38.62 11.52 23.87
CA THR A 368 -39.64 12.07 22.96
C THR A 368 -39.76 13.59 23.07
N ALA A 369 -39.16 14.19 24.10
CA ALA A 369 -38.89 15.62 24.17
C ALA A 369 -37.59 15.92 23.42
N ALA A 370 -37.62 16.86 22.48
CA ALA A 370 -36.38 17.36 21.89
C ALA A 370 -35.48 17.91 22.99
N ALA A 371 -34.21 17.51 23.03
CA ALA A 371 -33.27 17.98 24.06
C ALA A 371 -33.05 19.50 23.93
N LEU A 372 -33.06 19.99 22.68
CA LEU A 372 -33.03 21.40 22.35
C LEU A 372 -34.20 21.72 21.41
N SER A 373 -35.03 22.68 21.82
CA SER A 373 -36.13 23.19 21.00
C SER A 373 -36.16 24.70 21.01
N LEU A 374 -36.44 25.29 19.85
CA LEU A 374 -36.60 26.73 19.67
C LEU A 374 -38.09 27.05 19.63
N GLU A 375 -38.53 27.91 20.55
CA GLU A 375 -39.88 28.46 20.53
C GLU A 375 -39.88 29.71 19.62
N MET A 376 -40.51 29.60 18.45
CA MET A 376 -40.64 30.73 17.52
C MET A 376 -42.07 31.27 17.57
N ARG A 377 -42.20 32.58 17.81
CA ARG A 377 -43.47 33.30 17.68
C ARG A 377 -43.51 33.99 16.32
N PRO A 378 -44.49 33.67 15.45
CA PRO A 378 -44.62 34.34 14.17
C PRO A 378 -44.90 35.83 14.40
N LYS A 379 -44.11 36.70 13.76
CA LYS A 379 -44.29 38.15 13.83
C LYS A 379 -45.45 38.51 12.91
N ARG A 380 -46.59 38.93 13.49
CA ARG A 380 -47.70 39.50 12.72
C ARG A 380 -47.23 40.81 12.08
N THR A 381 -47.38 40.93 10.77
CA THR A 381 -47.38 42.22 10.08
C THR A 381 -48.74 42.87 10.32
N ASP A 382 -48.75 44.02 11.00
CA ASP A 382 -49.94 44.84 11.24
C ASP A 382 -50.38 45.58 9.95
N ALA A 383 -50.64 44.82 8.87
CA ALA A 383 -51.22 45.32 7.64
C ALA A 383 -52.67 44.80 7.54
N PRO A 384 -53.69 45.69 7.50
CA PRO A 384 -55.09 45.31 7.68
C PRO A 384 -55.75 44.58 6.50
N GLU A 385 -55.03 44.28 5.41
CA GLU A 385 -55.62 43.71 4.17
C GLU A 385 -55.34 42.23 3.91
N LEU A 386 -54.65 41.50 4.81
CA LEU A 386 -54.41 40.05 4.65
C LEU A 386 -54.98 39.19 5.79
N ALA A 387 -55.83 39.77 6.64
CA ALA A 387 -56.38 39.12 7.83
C ALA A 387 -57.24 37.87 7.56
N GLU A 388 -57.69 37.65 6.33
CA GLU A 388 -58.55 36.51 5.96
C GLU A 388 -57.79 35.30 5.37
N LEU A 389 -56.48 35.40 5.14
CA LEU A 389 -55.66 34.28 4.62
C LEU A 389 -54.64 33.72 5.63
N GLU A 390 -54.43 34.35 6.78
CA GLU A 390 -53.51 33.86 7.81
C GLU A 390 -54.21 33.00 8.87
N ALA A 391 -54.64 31.80 8.48
CA ALA A 391 -54.93 30.70 9.41
C ALA A 391 -53.62 30.05 9.93
N GLY A 392 -52.64 30.86 10.31
CA GLY A 392 -51.41 30.40 10.95
C GLY A 392 -51.64 30.05 12.42
N PRO A 393 -50.88 29.08 13.00
CA PRO A 393 -51.05 28.70 14.39
C PRO A 393 -50.81 29.90 15.33
N LYS A 394 -51.80 30.21 16.17
CA LYS A 394 -51.75 31.26 17.22
C LYS A 394 -50.83 30.89 18.40
N LEU A 395 -50.37 29.65 18.44
CA LEU A 395 -49.50 29.10 19.48
C LEU A 395 -48.04 29.18 19.04
N PRO A 396 -47.10 29.38 19.98
CA PRO A 396 -45.68 29.34 19.67
C PRO A 396 -45.32 28.00 19.01
N VAL A 397 -44.58 28.06 17.89
CA VAL A 397 -44.13 26.87 17.17
C VAL A 397 -42.83 26.41 17.81
N VAL A 398 -42.85 25.21 18.38
CA VAL A 398 -41.67 24.57 18.97
C VAL A 398 -40.97 23.77 17.89
N LEU A 399 -39.78 24.20 17.48
CA LEU A 399 -38.97 23.53 16.47
C LEU A 399 -37.88 22.71 17.14
N PRO A 400 -37.85 21.38 16.95
CA PRO A 400 -36.80 20.53 17.49
C PRO A 400 -35.49 20.72 16.71
N LEU A 401 -34.39 20.99 17.40
CA LEU A 401 -33.08 21.24 16.77
C LEU A 401 -32.18 20.01 16.73
N ASP A 402 -32.52 18.94 17.44
CA ASP A 402 -31.64 17.77 17.60
C ASP A 402 -31.19 17.15 16.27
N SER A 403 -32.08 17.11 15.26
CA SER A 403 -31.75 16.59 13.93
C SER A 403 -30.79 17.52 13.17
N ALA A 404 -30.95 18.83 13.33
CA ALA A 404 -30.10 19.83 12.71
C ALA A 404 -28.71 19.84 13.36
N ILE A 405 -28.64 19.71 14.69
CA ILE A 405 -27.38 19.62 15.45
C ILE A 405 -26.64 18.33 15.08
N ALA A 406 -27.33 17.18 15.05
CA ALA A 406 -26.72 15.92 14.62
C ALA A 406 -26.14 16.01 13.19
N ARG A 407 -26.82 16.74 12.30
CA ARG A 407 -26.34 16.99 10.94
C ARG A 407 -25.14 17.94 10.92
N ALA A 408 -25.17 19.02 11.70
CA ALA A 408 -24.06 19.96 11.80
C ALA A 408 -22.79 19.30 12.35
N VAL A 409 -22.91 18.47 13.39
CA VAL A 409 -21.80 17.67 13.93
C VAL A 409 -21.26 16.68 12.89
N HIS A 410 -22.12 16.08 12.06
CA HIS A 410 -21.67 15.21 10.95
C HIS A 410 -20.85 15.99 9.92
N ILE A 411 -21.32 17.17 9.52
CA ILE A 411 -20.62 18.06 8.57
C ILE A 411 -19.25 18.46 9.10
N LEU A 412 -19.15 18.81 10.39
CA LEU A 412 -17.88 19.16 11.02
C LEU A 412 -16.90 17.98 11.04
N ARG A 413 -17.38 16.75 11.31
CA ARG A 413 -16.54 15.54 11.27
C ARG A 413 -16.09 15.20 9.85
N GLU A 414 -16.97 15.34 8.86
CA GLU A 414 -16.60 15.10 7.46
C GLU A 414 -15.60 16.12 6.93
N ALA A 415 -15.74 17.40 7.31
CA ALA A 415 -14.82 18.48 6.94
C ALA A 415 -13.40 18.25 7.47
N THR A 416 -13.23 17.57 8.61
CA THR A 416 -11.90 17.17 9.11
C THR A 416 -11.30 15.98 8.35
N SER A 417 -12.09 15.24 7.57
CA SER A 417 -11.69 14.00 6.90
C SER A 417 -11.53 14.11 5.37
N THR A 418 -12.15 15.11 4.74
CA THR A 418 -12.17 15.30 3.29
C THR A 418 -11.79 16.73 2.94
N SER A 419 -10.87 16.89 1.96
CA SER A 419 -10.32 18.15 1.40
C SER A 419 -10.93 19.46 1.96
N PRO A 420 -10.18 20.21 2.81
CA PRO A 420 -10.73 21.34 3.58
C PRO A 420 -11.28 22.50 2.74
N GLU A 421 -10.82 22.67 1.49
CA GLU A 421 -11.13 23.86 0.68
C GLU A 421 -12.57 23.93 0.16
N LYS A 422 -13.21 22.79 -0.16
CA LYS A 422 -14.59 22.80 -0.71
C LYS A 422 -15.68 22.88 0.36
N ASN A 423 -15.39 22.39 1.57
CA ASN A 423 -16.35 22.32 2.67
C ASN A 423 -16.14 23.41 3.74
N ALA A 424 -15.10 24.25 3.61
CA ALA A 424 -14.78 25.33 4.55
C ALA A 424 -15.98 26.26 4.90
N PRO A 425 -16.78 26.77 3.95
CA PRO A 425 -17.89 27.67 4.30
C PRO A 425 -19.01 26.94 5.04
N LEU A 426 -19.37 25.73 4.60
CA LEU A 426 -20.39 24.89 5.25
C LEU A 426 -19.94 24.42 6.64
N ALA A 427 -18.66 24.13 6.83
CA ALA A 427 -18.09 23.79 8.13
C ALA A 427 -18.08 25.01 9.08
N ALA A 428 -17.78 26.21 8.57
CA ALA A 428 -17.85 27.43 9.36
C ALA A 428 -19.28 27.76 9.80
N ASP A 429 -20.27 27.58 8.92
CA ASP A 429 -21.68 27.79 9.25
C ASP A 429 -22.20 26.70 10.20
N ALA A 430 -21.79 25.44 10.02
CA ALA A 430 -22.11 24.35 10.93
C ALA A 430 -21.47 24.57 12.33
N PHE A 431 -20.25 25.13 12.39
CA PHE A 431 -19.60 25.50 13.66
C PHE A 431 -20.27 26.67 14.36
N LYS A 432 -20.84 27.63 13.62
CA LYS A 432 -21.64 28.72 14.19
C LYS A 432 -23.02 28.26 14.65
N PHE A 433 -23.55 27.21 14.02
CA PHE A 433 -24.88 26.66 14.32
C PHE A 433 -24.88 25.75 15.57
N VAL A 434 -23.80 24.99 15.78
CA VAL A 434 -23.54 24.21 17.00
C VAL A 434 -23.09 25.14 18.11
#